data_AF-A0A0G4MQT6-F1
#
_entry.id   AF-A0A0G4MQT6-F1
#
_cell.length_a   1.000
_cell.length_b   1.000
_cell.length_c   1.000
_cell.angle_alpha   90.00
_cell.angle_beta   90.00
_cell.angle_gamma   90.00
#
_symmetry.space_group_name_H-M   'P 1'
#
loop_
_entity.id
_entity.type
_entity.pdbx_description
1 polymer ?
#
loop_
_entity_poly.entity_id
_entity_poly.type
_entity_poly.pdbx_seq_one_letter_code
_entity_poly.pdbx_strand_id
1 'polypeptide(L)'
;MLTTAIDVSKKYGHVYMVSWLGGILGAAFGAWYSVTLVSIYARYQPSTNNPNCDGGGCSNGKVIGLIAFTTFAMYWISEVLKNVIHTTIAGVYGSWYFCVNNFPQAATRGALKRSMTHSFGSICFG
;
A
#
# COMPACT_ATOMS: atom_id res chain seq x y z
N MET A 1 20.45 18.82 -10.04
CA MET A 1 19.83 17.50 -9.80
C MET A 1 18.33 17.59 -9.55
N LEU A 2 17.86 18.55 -8.74
CA LEU A 2 16.41 18.75 -8.52
C LEU A 2 15.69 19.30 -9.77
N THR A 3 16.32 20.23 -10.49
CA THR A 3 15.83 20.78 -11.76
C THR A 3 15.69 19.72 -12.85
N THR A 4 16.68 18.84 -12.97
CA THR A 4 16.65 17.70 -13.89
C THR A 4 15.54 16.70 -13.54
N ALA A 5 15.28 16.42 -12.26
CA ALA A 5 14.18 15.56 -11.86
C ALA A 5 12.81 16.18 -12.21
N ILE A 6 12.66 17.48 -12.01
CA ILE A 6 11.43 18.24 -12.33
C ILE A 6 11.18 18.29 -13.84
N ASP A 7 12.22 18.49 -14.67
CA ASP A 7 12.04 18.52 -16.11
C ASP A 7 11.66 17.14 -16.68
N VAL A 8 12.20 16.07 -16.09
CA VAL A 8 11.84 14.69 -16.45
C VAL A 8 10.41 14.38 -16.02
N SER A 9 9.99 14.77 -14.81
CA SER A 9 8.62 14.54 -14.36
C SER A 9 7.59 15.30 -15.19
N LYS A 10 7.91 16.53 -15.62
CA LYS A 10 7.08 17.31 -16.55
C LYS A 10 6.98 16.65 -17.94
N LYS A 11 8.05 16.03 -18.42
CA LYS A 11 8.07 15.31 -19.70
C LYS A 11 7.33 13.97 -19.65
N TYR A 12 7.34 13.29 -18.51
CA TYR A 12 6.70 11.98 -18.31
C TYR A 12 5.60 12.04 -17.24
N GLY A 13 4.45 12.60 -17.62
CA GLY A 13 3.29 12.78 -16.72
C GLY A 13 2.71 11.49 -16.12
N HIS A 14 3.03 10.32 -16.69
CA HIS A 14 2.63 9.00 -16.15
C HIS A 14 3.16 8.74 -14.73
N VAL A 15 4.24 9.41 -14.32
CA VAL A 15 4.77 9.31 -12.95
C VAL A 15 3.77 9.88 -11.94
N TYR A 16 3.12 11.01 -12.25
CA TYR A 16 2.08 11.60 -11.39
C TYR A 16 0.83 10.72 -11.32
N MET A 17 0.48 10.04 -12.42
CA MET A 17 -0.65 9.11 -12.45
C MET A 17 -0.43 7.90 -11.53
N VAL A 18 0.79 7.36 -11.46
CA VAL A 18 1.13 6.26 -10.53
C VAL A 18 1.02 6.71 -9.07
N SER A 19 1.55 7.88 -8.74
CA SER A 19 1.45 8.43 -7.38
C SER A 19 -0.01 8.70 -6.98
N TRP A 20 -0.81 9.21 -7.92
CA TRP A 20 -2.23 9.47 -7.67
C TRP A 20 -3.03 8.18 -7.46
N LEU A 21 -2.82 7.15 -8.28
CA LEU A 21 -3.43 5.83 -8.12
C LEU A 21 -2.99 5.15 -6.82
N GLY A 22 -1.70 5.25 -6.49
CA GLY A 22 -1.16 4.76 -5.21
C GLY A 22 -1.81 5.43 -4.00
N GLY A 23 -2.06 6.74 -4.09
CA GLY A 23 -2.79 7.50 -3.07
C GLY A 23 -4.25 7.04 -2.90
N ILE A 24 -4.97 6.82 -4.00
CA ILE A 24 -6.35 6.29 -3.97
C ILE A 24 -6.38 4.90 -3.34
N LEU A 25 -5.46 4.02 -3.72
CA LEU A 25 -5.36 2.68 -3.15
C LEU A 25 -5.05 2.73 -1.65
N GLY A 26 -4.14 3.62 -1.24
CA GLY A 26 -3.83 3.85 0.18
C GLY A 26 -5.05 4.36 0.96
N ALA A 27 -5.82 5.30 0.40
CA ALA A 27 -7.03 5.81 1.02
C ALA A 27 -8.13 4.73 1.13
N ALA A 28 -8.35 3.95 0.07
CA ALA A 28 -9.30 2.84 0.08
C ALA A 28 -8.91 1.76 1.10
N PHE A 29 -7.62 1.44 1.21
CA PHE A 29 -7.11 0.53 2.22
C PHE A 29 -7.27 1.07 3.64
N GLY A 30 -7.06 2.37 3.84
CA GLY A 30 -7.34 3.05 5.12
C GLY A 30 -8.82 2.95 5.51
N ALA A 31 -9.74 3.17 4.57
CA ALA A 31 -11.17 3.00 4.81
C ALA A 31 -11.52 1.55 5.16
N TRP A 32 -10.94 0.57 4.45
CA TRP A 32 -11.11 -0.84 4.76
C TRP A 32 -10.63 -1.18 6.17
N TYR A 33 -9.48 -0.65 6.59
CA TYR A 33 -8.96 -0.80 7.95
C TYR A 33 -9.95 -0.26 9.00
N SER A 34 -10.51 0.93 8.80
CA SER A 34 -11.53 1.48 9.70
C SER A 34 -12.76 0.56 9.84
N VAL A 35 -13.23 -0.02 8.73
CA VAL A 35 -14.34 -0.98 8.75
C VAL A 35 -13.97 -2.24 9.55
N THR A 36 -12.74 -2.75 9.37
CA THR A 36 -12.28 -3.94 10.11
C THR A 36 -12.13 -3.69 11.61
N LEU A 37 -11.67 -2.50 12.02
CA LEU A 37 -11.60 -2.16 13.45
C LEU A 37 -12.99 -2.13 14.07
N VAL A 38 -13.95 -1.44 13.42
CA VAL A 38 -15.32 -1.34 13.93
C VAL A 38 -15.98 -2.71 14.00
N SER A 39 -15.75 -3.59 13.01
CA SER A 39 -16.33 -4.93 13.01
C SER A 39 -15.77 -5.82 14.13
N ILE A 40 -14.48 -5.70 14.47
CA ILE A 40 -13.87 -6.41 15.61
C ILE A 40 -14.55 -5.98 16.92
N TYR A 41 -14.76 -4.67 17.12
CA TYR A 41 -15.46 -4.16 18.31
C TYR A 41 -16.92 -4.62 18.36
N ALA A 42 -17.67 -4.47 17.26
CA ALA A 42 -19.07 -4.86 17.20
C ALA A 42 -19.30 -6.36 17.50
N ARG A 43 -18.36 -7.22 17.09
CA ARG A 43 -18.51 -8.67 17.22
C ARG A 43 -17.98 -9.23 18.54
N TYR A 44 -16.86 -8.70 19.06
CA TYR A 44 -16.12 -9.36 20.13
C TYR A 44 -16.09 -8.60 21.47
N GLN A 45 -16.62 -7.39 21.55
CA GLN A 45 -16.65 -6.62 22.80
C GLN A 45 -17.58 -7.27 23.83
N PRO A 46 -17.07 -7.65 25.02
CA PRO A 46 -17.89 -8.22 26.08
C PRO A 46 -18.73 -7.12 26.73
N SER A 47 -19.99 -7.02 26.32
CA SER A 47 -20.99 -6.13 26.91
C SER A 47 -22.28 -6.90 27.12
N THR A 48 -22.96 -6.66 28.25
CA THR A 48 -24.26 -7.27 28.59
C THR A 48 -25.33 -7.01 27.51
N ASN A 49 -25.17 -5.93 26.73
CA ASN A 49 -26.11 -5.53 25.68
C ASN A 49 -25.72 -6.02 24.27
N ASN A 50 -24.67 -6.83 24.12
CA ASN A 50 -24.25 -7.33 22.81
C ASN A 50 -24.84 -8.73 22.54
N PRO A 51 -25.85 -8.88 21.66
CA PRO A 51 -26.46 -10.18 21.36
C PRO A 51 -25.49 -11.16 20.69
N ASN A 52 -24.37 -10.66 20.14
CA ASN A 52 -23.33 -11.49 19.54
C ASN A 52 -22.51 -12.30 20.57
N CYS A 53 -22.63 -11.98 21.86
CA CYS A 53 -21.85 -12.57 22.94
C CYS A 53 -22.55 -13.73 23.68
N ASP A 54 -23.78 -14.09 23.30
CA ASP A 54 -24.60 -15.10 23.98
C ASP A 54 -24.01 -16.52 23.91
N GLY A 55 -23.14 -16.79 22.93
CA GLY A 55 -22.49 -18.09 22.72
C GLY A 55 -21.05 -18.25 23.26
N GLY A 56 -20.56 -17.39 24.15
CA GLY A 56 -19.22 -17.53 24.77
C GLY A 56 -18.03 -17.11 23.87
N GLY A 57 -18.29 -16.33 22.82
CA GLY A 57 -17.28 -15.89 21.86
C GLY A 57 -16.47 -14.65 22.25
N CYS A 58 -17.01 -13.81 23.14
CA CYS A 58 -16.49 -12.48 23.44
C CYS A 58 -15.46 -12.49 24.57
N SER A 59 -14.34 -11.79 24.37
CA SER A 59 -13.27 -11.66 25.36
C SER A 59 -12.43 -10.42 25.05
N ASN A 60 -12.08 -9.66 26.09
CA ASN A 60 -11.18 -8.51 25.97
C ASN A 60 -9.84 -8.91 25.37
N GLY A 61 -9.31 -10.09 25.71
CA GLY A 61 -8.06 -10.60 25.15
C GLY A 61 -8.13 -10.85 23.64
N LYS A 62 -9.29 -11.33 23.14
CA LYS A 62 -9.51 -11.53 21.70
C LYS A 62 -9.58 -10.19 20.97
N VAL A 63 -10.30 -9.21 21.51
CA VAL A 63 -10.40 -7.86 20.93
C VAL A 63 -9.01 -7.23 20.83
N ILE A 64 -8.25 -7.22 21.93
CA ILE A 64 -6.90 -6.64 21.96
C ILE A 64 -5.97 -7.36 20.98
N GLY A 65 -5.98 -8.71 20.98
CA GLY A 65 -5.15 -9.50 20.07
C GLY A 65 -5.48 -9.25 18.60
N LEU A 66 -6.76 -9.21 18.23
CA LEU A 66 -7.21 -8.93 16.87
C LEU A 66 -6.85 -7.51 16.43
N ILE A 67 -6.99 -6.51 17.31
CA ILE A 67 -6.61 -5.13 17.01
C ILE A 67 -5.10 -5.02 16.83
N ALA A 68 -4.29 -5.62 17.72
CA ALA A 68 -2.84 -5.61 17.61
C ALA A 68 -2.37 -6.23 16.29
N PHE A 69 -2.90 -7.41 15.95
CA PHE A 69 -2.61 -8.08 14.68
C PHE A 69 -3.03 -7.24 13.46
N THR A 70 -4.25 -6.70 13.48
CA THR A 70 -4.78 -5.92 12.35
C THR A 70 -4.02 -4.60 12.17
N THR A 71 -3.65 -3.93 13.26
CA THR A 71 -2.81 -2.72 13.22
C THR A 71 -1.44 -3.02 12.65
N PHE A 72 -0.80 -4.11 13.08
CA PHE A 72 0.50 -4.54 12.56
C PHE A 72 0.41 -4.88 11.06
N ALA A 73 -0.61 -5.64 10.65
CA ALA A 73 -0.84 -5.98 9.25
C ALA A 73 -1.09 -4.72 8.39
N MET A 74 -1.86 -3.75 8.92
CA MET A 74 -2.12 -2.47 8.24
C MET A 74 -0.82 -1.67 8.03
N TYR A 75 0.02 -1.58 9.07
CA TYR A 75 1.31 -0.91 8.97
C TYR A 75 2.20 -1.59 7.93
N TRP A 76 2.31 -2.92 7.98
CA TRP A 76 3.11 -3.69 7.04
C TRP A 76 2.65 -3.51 5.59
N ILE A 77 1.34 -3.64 5.31
CA ILE A 77 0.79 -3.43 3.96
C ILE A 77 1.03 -2.01 3.47
N SER A 78 0.94 -1.01 4.37
CA SER A 78 1.19 0.39 4.01
C SER A 78 2.64 0.65 3.61
N GLU A 79 3.61 0.03 4.29
CA GLU A 79 5.03 0.10 3.90
C GLU A 79 5.29 -0.62 2.58
N VAL A 80 4.69 -1.79 2.36
CA VAL A 80 4.78 -2.50 1.08
C VAL A 80 4.24 -1.63 -0.05
N LEU A 81 3.06 -1.01 0.12
CA LEU A 81 2.48 -0.13 -0.89
C LEU A 81 3.39 1.06 -1.20
N LYS A 82 3.94 1.71 -0.17
CA LYS A 82 4.89 2.82 -0.31
C LYS A 82 6.15 2.40 -1.09
N ASN A 83 6.72 1.25 -0.76
CA ASN A 83 7.91 0.71 -1.41
C ASN A 83 7.64 0.29 -2.86
N VAL A 84 6.47 -0.26 -3.17
CA VAL A 84 6.05 -0.52 -4.56
C VAL A 84 6.00 0.79 -5.34
N ILE A 85 5.35 1.84 -4.82
CA ILE A 85 5.28 3.15 -5.50
C ILE A 85 6.69 3.71 -5.69
N HIS A 86 7.54 3.66 -4.67
CA HIS A 86 8.91 4.18 -4.76
C HIS A 86 9.74 3.44 -5.82
N THR A 87 9.73 2.11 -5.82
CA THR A 87 10.50 1.29 -6.77
C THR A 87 9.98 1.43 -8.21
N THR A 88 8.67 1.58 -8.41
CA THR A 88 8.10 1.86 -9.74
C THR A 88 8.58 3.21 -10.28
N ILE A 89 8.56 4.26 -9.47
CA ILE A 89 9.04 5.60 -9.85
C ILE A 89 10.54 5.57 -10.13
N ALA A 90 11.34 4.95 -9.26
CA ALA A 90 12.77 4.77 -9.46
C ALA A 90 13.09 4.01 -10.76
N GLY A 91 12.28 3.00 -11.12
CA GLY A 91 12.42 2.27 -12.39
C GLY A 91 12.15 3.12 -13.64
N VAL A 92 11.24 4.10 -13.55
CA VAL A 92 10.98 5.07 -14.65
C VAL A 92 12.17 6.02 -14.80
N TYR A 93 12.70 6.55 -13.70
CA TYR A 93 13.90 7.40 -13.74
C TYR A 93 15.14 6.62 -14.21
N GLY A 94 15.28 5.35 -13.82
CA GLY A 94 16.34 4.47 -14.34
C GLY A 94 16.25 4.28 -15.85
N SER A 95 15.03 4.07 -16.37
CA SER A 95 14.81 3.97 -17.82
C SER A 95 15.13 5.27 -18.55
N TRP A 96 14.89 6.42 -17.91
CA TRP A 96 15.28 7.73 -18.47
C TRP A 96 16.80 7.90 -18.53
N TYR A 97 17.50 7.53 -17.46
CA TYR A 97 18.96 7.66 -17.38
C TYR A 97 19.69 6.75 -18.36
N PHE A 98 19.26 5.48 -18.48
CA PHE A 98 19.94 4.49 -19.32
C PHE A 98 19.44 4.44 -20.78
N CYS A 99 18.25 4.98 -21.08
CA CYS A 99 17.67 4.95 -22.43
C CYS A 99 17.28 6.35 -22.92
N VAL A 100 18.20 7.32 -22.83
CA VAL A 100 17.99 8.73 -23.20
C VAL A 100 17.47 8.92 -24.64
N ASN A 101 17.93 8.08 -25.58
CA ASN A 101 17.60 8.19 -27.02
C ASN A 101 16.46 7.27 -27.49
N ASN A 102 16.02 6.30 -26.67
CA ASN A 102 14.96 5.34 -27.03
C ASN A 102 14.11 4.99 -25.80
N PHE A 103 13.32 5.96 -25.34
CA PHE A 103 12.53 5.78 -24.14
C PHE A 103 11.41 4.75 -24.38
N PRO A 104 11.32 3.66 -23.60
CA PRO A 104 10.31 2.64 -23.83
C PRO A 104 8.91 3.19 -23.56
N GLN A 105 8.00 3.06 -24.53
CA GLN A 105 6.60 3.54 -24.46
C GLN A 105 5.83 3.01 -23.23
N ALA A 106 6.25 1.87 -22.66
CA ALA A 106 5.63 1.25 -21.49
C ALA A 106 6.54 1.20 -20.26
N ALA A 107 7.45 2.17 -20.08
CA ALA A 107 8.40 2.21 -18.96
C ALA A 107 7.72 2.02 -17.60
N THR A 108 6.60 2.73 -17.37
CA THR A 108 5.83 2.69 -16.11
C THR A 108 5.19 1.32 -15.86
N ARG A 109 4.58 0.72 -16.90
CA ARG A 109 3.94 -0.61 -16.79
C ARG A 109 4.98 -1.72 -16.64
N GLY A 110 6.11 -1.59 -17.32
CA GLY A 110 7.24 -2.52 -17.21
C GLY A 110 7.95 -2.46 -15.86
N ALA A 111 8.05 -1.27 -15.26
CA ALA A 111 8.57 -1.09 -13.90
C ALA A 111 7.61 -1.66 -12.85
N LEU A 112 6.31 -1.39 -12.97
CA LEU A 112 5.29 -1.95 -12.09
C LEU A 112 5.21 -3.48 -12.17
N LYS A 113 5.30 -4.06 -13.38
CA LYS A 113 5.35 -5.51 -13.53
C LYS A 113 6.56 -6.09 -12.80
N ARG A 114 7.74 -5.50 -12.97
CA ARG A 114 8.97 -5.98 -12.33
C ARG A 114 8.94 -5.86 -10.81
N SER A 115 8.39 -4.77 -10.28
CA SER A 115 8.22 -4.59 -8.83
C SER A 115 7.26 -5.62 -8.24
N MET A 116 6.19 -5.97 -8.97
CA MET A 116 5.19 -6.94 -8.50
C MET A 116 5.54 -8.41 -8.76
N THR A 117 6.47 -8.72 -9.67
CA THR A 117 6.83 -10.12 -9.96
C THR A 117 8.17 -10.52 -9.39
N HIS A 118 9.24 -9.82 -9.77
CA HIS A 118 10.61 -10.25 -9.44
C HIS A 118 11.11 -9.66 -8.13
N SER A 119 10.72 -8.43 -7.82
CA SER A 119 11.21 -7.72 -6.63
C SER A 119 10.21 -7.72 -5.47
N PHE A 120 9.04 -8.33 -5.64
CA PHE A 120 7.96 -8.25 -4.65
C PHE A 120 8.37 -8.86 -3.30
N GLY A 121 9.10 -9.98 -3.31
CA GLY A 121 9.63 -10.60 -2.10
C GLY A 121 10.52 -9.65 -1.30
N SER A 122 11.50 -9.01 -1.95
CA SER A 122 12.37 -8.01 -1.30
C SER A 122 11.57 -6.80 -0.82
N ILE A 123 10.63 -6.30 -1.63
CA ILE A 123 9.76 -5.18 -1.27
C ILE A 123 8.89 -5.50 -0.04
N CYS A 124 8.48 -6.76 0.14
CA CYS A 124 7.74 -7.24 1.30
C CYS A 124 8.56 -7.31 2.59
N PHE A 125 9.89 -7.50 2.47
CA PHE A 125 10.81 -7.54 3.60
C PHE A 125 11.41 -6.17 3.95
N GLY A 126 11.33 -5.20 3.04
CA GLY A 126 11.95 -3.87 3.16
C GLY A 126 13.15 -3.75 2.26
#